data_AF-A0A2M9P3F2-F1
#
_entry.id   AF-A0A2M9P3F2-F1
#
_cell.length_a   1.000
_cell.length_b   1.000
_cell.length_c   1.000
_cell.angle_alpha   90.00
_cell.angle_beta   90.00
_cell.angle_gamma   90.00
#
_symmetry.space_group_name_H-M   'P 1'
#
loop_
_entity.id
_entity.type
_entity.pdbx_description
1 polymer ?
#
loop_
_entity_poly.entity_id
_entity_poly.type
_entity_poly.pdbx_seq_one_letter_code
_entity_poly.pdbx_strand_id
1 'polypeptide(L)' 'MGAKQKSKQLFDLMDKLHECKEDMEYQVVHVRSNRLNHVEKNAKEIEKIAIELQELVKEMRRK' A
#
# COMPACT_ATOMS: atom_id res chain seq x y z
N MET A 1 18.46 1.69 -12.52
CA MET A 1 18.11 2.03 -11.12
C MET A 1 19.11 1.38 -10.14
N GLY A 2 19.73 2.20 -9.28
CA GLY A 2 20.66 1.74 -8.24
C GLY A 2 19.95 1.09 -7.05
N ALA A 3 20.67 0.29 -6.24
CA ALA A 3 20.10 -0.42 -5.08
C ALA A 3 19.43 0.53 -4.04
N LYS A 4 20.01 1.72 -3.85
CA LYS A 4 19.45 2.77 -2.97
C LYS A 4 18.09 3.27 -3.44
N GLN A 5 17.89 3.38 -4.76
CA GLN A 5 16.64 3.86 -5.35
C GLN A 5 15.51 2.84 -5.15
N LYS A 6 15.81 1.54 -5.33
CA LYS A 6 14.83 0.46 -5.08
C LYS A 6 14.45 0.35 -3.60
N SER A 7 15.42 0.55 -2.70
CA SER A 7 15.16 0.56 -1.27
C SER A 7 14.24 1.73 -0.88
N LYS A 8 14.46 2.93 -1.45
CA LYS A 8 13.56 4.06 -1.25
C LYS A 8 12.14 3.76 -1.73
N GLN A 9 12.00 3.24 -2.95
CA GLN A 9 10.69 2.84 -3.49
C GLN A 9 9.99 1.79 -2.60
N LEU A 10 10.74 0.87 -2.01
CA LEU A 10 10.19 -0.12 -1.09
C LEU A 10 9.61 0.54 0.15
N PHE A 11 10.34 1.48 0.77
CA PHE A 11 9.82 2.22 1.93
C PHE A 11 8.60 3.07 1.55
N ASP A 12 8.65 3.80 0.43
CA ASP A 12 7.52 4.61 -0.04
C ASP A 12 6.25 3.75 -0.25
N LEU A 13 6.39 2.51 -0.72
CA LEU A 13 5.26 1.57 -0.88
C LEU A 13 4.74 1.04 0.46
N MET A 14 5.63 0.76 1.41
CA MET A 14 5.25 0.30 2.75
C MET A 14 4.55 1.40 3.55
N ASP A 15 4.99 2.65 3.41
CA ASP A 15 4.35 3.81 4.04
C ASP A 15 2.92 3.98 3.50
N LYS A 16 2.73 3.95 2.17
CA LYS A 16 1.39 3.99 1.56
C LYS A 16 0.49 2.84 2.00
N LEU A 17 1.05 1.63 2.14
CA LEU A 17 0.30 0.48 2.65
C LEU A 17 -0.18 0.74 4.08
N HIS A 18 0.67 1.33 4.91
CA HIS A 18 0.35 1.67 6.29
C HIS A 18 -0.77 2.73 6.35
N GLU A 19 -0.66 3.80 5.56
CA GLU A 19 -1.70 4.83 5.47
C GLU A 19 -3.06 4.26 5.04
N CYS A 20 -3.08 3.36 4.05
CA CYS A 20 -4.32 2.71 3.62
C CYS A 20 -4.96 1.87 4.74
N LYS A 21 -4.12 1.16 5.52
CA LYS A 21 -4.58 0.39 6.68
C LYS A 21 -5.16 1.31 7.76
N GLU A 22 -4.46 2.37 8.11
CA GLU A 22 -4.90 3.32 9.13
C GLU A 22 -6.21 4.00 8.73
N ASP A 23 -6.36 4.44 7.47
CA ASP A 23 -7.62 5.00 7.00
C ASP A 23 -8.72 3.94 7.03
N MET A 24 -8.48 2.69 6.61
CA MET A 24 -9.48 1.63 6.74
C MET A 24 -9.94 1.41 8.20
N GLU A 25 -9.01 1.35 9.14
CA GLU A 25 -9.32 1.22 10.57
C GLU A 25 -10.15 2.42 11.04
N TYR A 26 -9.76 3.64 10.66
CA TYR A 26 -10.50 4.85 10.98
C TYR A 26 -11.94 4.82 10.41
N GLN A 27 -12.11 4.46 9.14
CA GLN A 27 -13.41 4.39 8.47
C GLN A 27 -14.33 3.36 9.13
N VAL A 28 -13.78 2.21 9.57
CA VAL A 28 -14.57 1.16 10.22
C VAL A 28 -15.00 1.55 11.64
N VAL A 29 -14.12 2.21 12.40
CA VAL A 29 -14.35 2.54 13.82
C VAL A 29 -15.15 3.83 13.98
N HIS A 30 -14.85 4.86 13.20
CA HIS A 30 -15.33 6.23 13.47
C HIS A 30 -16.41 6.72 12.50
N VAL A 31 -16.55 6.12 11.31
CA VAL A 31 -17.46 6.61 10.27
C VAL A 31 -18.70 5.72 10.15
N ARG A 32 -19.89 6.34 10.19
CA ARG A 32 -21.17 5.62 10.10
C ARG A 32 -21.71 5.49 8.67
N SER A 33 -21.54 6.52 7.84
CA SER A 33 -22.05 6.58 6.46
C SER A 33 -20.92 6.48 5.44
N ASN A 34 -21.18 5.88 4.28
CA ASN A 34 -20.21 5.69 3.19
C ASN A 34 -18.93 4.90 3.51
N ARG A 35 -18.74 4.40 4.75
CA ARG A 35 -17.55 3.64 5.17
C ARG A 35 -17.18 2.49 4.24
N LEU A 36 -18.17 1.78 3.69
CA LEU A 36 -17.94 0.64 2.81
C LEU A 36 -17.30 1.07 1.49
N ASN A 37 -17.68 2.22 0.95
CA ASN A 37 -17.07 2.78 -0.27
C ASN A 37 -15.60 3.15 -0.05
N HIS A 38 -15.30 3.73 1.13
CA HIS A 38 -13.92 4.05 1.50
C HIS A 38 -13.08 2.80 1.75
N VAL A 39 -13.63 1.81 2.44
CA VAL A 39 -12.99 0.50 2.65
C VAL A 39 -12.73 -0.20 1.32
N GLU A 40 -13.69 -0.22 0.40
CA GLU A 40 -13.51 -0.83 -0.93
C GLU A 40 -12.43 -0.10 -1.74
N LYS A 41 -12.42 1.24 -1.70
CA LYS A 41 -11.39 2.05 -2.36
C LYS A 41 -9.99 1.73 -1.81
N ASN A 42 -9.84 1.69 -0.49
CA ASN A 42 -8.56 1.39 0.14
C ASN A 42 -8.13 -0.06 -0.12
N ALA A 43 -9.06 -1.02 -0.12
CA ALA A 43 -8.75 -2.41 -0.47
C ALA A 43 -8.18 -2.54 -1.90
N LYS A 44 -8.78 -1.83 -2.87
CA LYS A 44 -8.24 -1.76 -4.25
C LYS A 44 -6.86 -1.13 -4.32
N GLU A 45 -6.58 -0.13 -3.49
CA GLU A 45 -5.27 0.51 -3.46
C GLU A 45 -4.21 -0.39 -2.82
N ILE A 46 -4.57 -1.10 -1.74
CA ILE A 46 -3.71 -2.11 -1.10
C ILE A 46 -3.35 -3.21 -2.11
N GLU A 47 -4.30 -3.67 -2.92
CA GLU A 47 -4.04 -4.66 -3.97
C GLU A 47 -2.98 -4.17 -4.97
N LYS A 48 -3.10 -2.94 -5.46
CA LYS A 48 -2.09 -2.34 -6.35
C LYS A 48 -0.72 -2.24 -5.69
N ILE A 49 -0.66 -1.74 -4.45
CA ILE A 49 0.60 -1.63 -3.70
C ILE A 49 1.24 -3.01 -3.52
N ALA A 50 0.45 -4.05 -3.23
CA ALA A 50 0.95 -5.41 -3.09
C ALA A 50 1.55 -5.95 -4.40
N ILE A 51 0.94 -5.66 -5.55
CA ILE A 51 1.48 -6.00 -6.87
C ILE A 51 2.82 -5.28 -7.11
N GLU A 52 2.87 -3.97 -6.89
CA GLU A 52 4.08 -3.17 -7.06
C GLU A 52 5.22 -3.62 -6.14
N LEU A 53 4.91 -3.95 -4.88
CA LEU A 53 5.86 -4.52 -3.92
C LEU A 53 6.42 -5.86 -4.43
N GLN A 54 5.56 -6.76 -4.92
CA GLN A 54 6.01 -8.05 -5.46
C GLN A 54 6.93 -7.88 -6.67
N GLU A 55 6.60 -6.97 -7.58
CA GLU A 55 7.44 -6.66 -8.75
C GLU A 55 8.79 -6.10 -8.30
N LEU A 56 8.79 -5.10 -7.42
CA LEU A 56 10.01 -4.48 -6.92
C LEU A 56 10.92 -5.49 -6.21
N VAL A 57 10.37 -6.34 -5.35
CA VAL A 57 11.12 -7.40 -4.66
C VAL A 57 11.70 -8.40 -5.66
N LYS A 58 10.93 -8.81 -6.69
CA LYS A 58 11.44 -9.69 -7.76
C LYS A 58 12.62 -9.05 -8.48
N GLU A 59 12.53 -7.75 -8.80
CA GLU A 59 13.63 -7.06 -9.45
C GLU A 59 14.85 -6.81 -8.54
N MET A 60 14.65 -6.74 -7.23
CA MET A 60 15.75 -6.65 -6.26
C MET A 60 16.46 -7.99 -6.12
N ARG A 61 15.71 -9.11 -6.15
CA ARG A 61 16.25 -10.48 -6.05
C ARG A 61 16.99 -10.95 -7.31
N ARG A 62 16.64 -10.42 -8.49
CA ARG A 62 17.30 -10.76 -9.77
C ARG A 62 18.66 -10.07 -9.97
N LYS A 63 19.11 -9.26 -9.00
CA LYS A 63 20.46 -8.69 -8.95
C LYS A 63 21.30 -9.46 -7.94
#